data_AF-A0A3D9L926-F1
#
_entry.id   AF-A0A3D9L926-F1
#
_cell.length_a   1.000
_cell.length_b   1.000
_cell.length_c   1.000
_cell.angle_alpha   90.00
_cell.angle_beta   90.00
_cell.angle_gamma   90.00
#
_symmetry.space_group_name_H-M   'P 1'
#
loop_
_entity.id
_entity.type
_entity.pdbx_description
1 polymer ?
#
loop_
_entity_poly.entity_id
_entity_poly.type
_entity_poly.pdbx_seq_one_letter_code
_entity_poly.pdbx_strand_id
1 'polypeptide(L)' 'MAVKASNFKNWCTENISPQSWTRICLKCLDQVRDAGMTLKQMEELDPDIDLPPELLTSLNEALEELYEMSVDESLLIRY' A
#
# COMPACT_ATOMS: atom_id res chain seq x y z
N MET A 1 8.48 -1.89 13.82
CA MET A 1 9.24 -1.46 12.63
C MET A 1 8.24 -0.86 11.67
N ALA A 2 8.56 0.25 11.00
CA ALA A 2 7.64 0.87 10.06
C ALA A 2 7.70 0.14 8.71
N VAL A 3 6.54 -0.10 8.10
CA VAL A 3 6.44 -0.63 6.74
C VAL A 3 6.60 0.51 5.76
N LYS A 4 7.52 0.37 4.81
CA LYS A 4 7.68 1.32 3.71
C LYS A 4 6.60 1.10 2.65
N ALA A 5 6.09 2.18 2.09
CA ALA A 5 5.12 2.10 1.00
C ALA A 5 5.72 1.46 -0.25
N SER A 6 7.02 1.66 -0.51
CA SER A 6 7.74 1.01 -1.60
C SER A 6 7.72 -0.52 -1.49
N ASN A 7 7.88 -1.04 -0.28
CA ASN A 7 7.86 -2.48 -0.02
C ASN A 7 6.50 -3.11 -0.34
N PHE A 8 5.40 -2.46 0.08
CA PHE A 8 4.06 -2.92 -0.26
C PHE A 8 3.83 -2.83 -1.78
N LYS A 9 4.15 -1.69 -2.39
CA LYS A 9 4.04 -1.52 -3.84
C LYS A 9 4.79 -2.60 -4.62
N ASN A 10 6.03 -2.88 -4.24
CA ASN A 10 6.86 -3.91 -4.88
C ASN A 10 6.24 -5.30 -4.72
N TRP A 11 5.78 -5.65 -3.51
CA TRP A 11 5.09 -6.92 -3.27
C TRP A 11 3.84 -7.06 -4.16
N CYS A 12 2.99 -6.04 -4.22
CA CYS A 12 1.82 -6.01 -5.09
C CYS A 12 2.18 -6.16 -6.57
N THR A 13 3.22 -5.46 -7.01
CA THR A 13 3.69 -5.47 -8.40
C THR A 13 4.18 -6.87 -8.81
N GLU A 14 4.93 -7.54 -7.94
CA GLU A 14 5.53 -8.85 -8.22
C GLU A 14 4.57 -10.02 -8.05
N ASN A 15 3.64 -9.95 -7.09
CA ASN A 15 2.75 -11.08 -6.76
C ASN A 15 1.37 -10.99 -7.42
N ILE A 16 0.98 -9.81 -7.94
CA ILE A 16 -0.36 -9.58 -8.51
C ILE A 16 -0.26 -9.04 -9.93
N SER A 17 0.07 -7.75 -10.07
CA SER A 17 0.26 -7.09 -11.36
C SER A 17 0.84 -5.69 -11.19
N PRO A 18 1.50 -5.11 -12.22
CA PRO A 18 2.03 -3.75 -12.15
C PRO A 18 1.01 -2.64 -11.86
N GLN A 19 -0.29 -2.90 -12.10
CA GLN A 19 -1.36 -1.93 -11.86
C GLN A 19 -2.08 -2.14 -10.52
N SER A 20 -1.71 -3.19 -9.76
CA SER A 20 -2.42 -3.54 -8.52
C SER A 20 -2.29 -2.47 -7.45
N TRP A 21 -1.08 -1.94 -7.23
CA TRP A 21 -0.83 -0.86 -6.28
C TRP A 21 -1.72 0.35 -6.52
N THR A 22 -1.75 0.87 -7.76
CA THR A 22 -2.57 2.03 -8.09
C THR A 22 -4.05 1.79 -7.85
N ARG A 23 -4.55 0.58 -8.14
CA ARG A 23 -5.96 0.22 -7.89
C ARG A 23 -6.28 0.15 -6.40
N ILE A 24 -5.37 -0.40 -5.59
CA ILE A 24 -5.48 -0.46 -4.13
C ILE A 24 -5.51 0.97 -3.56
N CYS A 25 -4.55 1.82 -3.93
CA CYS A 25 -4.50 3.22 -3.50
C CYS A 25 -5.76 4.02 -3.90
N LEU A 26 -6.31 3.76 -5.09
CA LEU A 26 -7.57 4.38 -5.53
C LEU A 26 -8.78 3.90 -4.72
N LYS A 27 -8.81 2.61 -4.36
CA LYS A 27 -9.89 2.00 -3.59
C LYS A 27 -9.96 2.56 -2.16
N CYS A 28 -8.81 2.87 -1.55
CA CYS A 28 -8.73 3.50 -0.22
C CYS A 28 -8.28 4.97 -0.28
N LEU A 29 -8.67 5.71 -1.33
CA LEU A 29 -8.19 7.08 -1.56
C LEU A 29 -8.57 8.04 -0.43
N ASP A 30 -9.74 7.86 0.18
CA ASP A 30 -10.17 8.70 1.29
C ASP A 30 -9.27 8.49 2.52
N GLN A 31 -8.91 7.24 2.82
CA GLN A 31 -7.96 6.91 3.90
C GLN A 31 -6.55 7.43 3.63
N VAL A 32 -6.09 7.39 2.37
CA VAL A 32 -4.82 8.01 1.94
C VAL A 32 -4.84 9.52 2.23
N ARG A 33 -5.96 10.19 1.94
CA ARG A 33 -6.12 11.63 2.18
C ARG A 33 -6.22 11.95 3.67
N ASP A 34 -6.92 11.13 4.45
CA ASP A 34 -7.03 11.28 5.90
C ASP A 34 -5.68 11.10 6.59
N ALA A 35 -4.80 10.25 6.04
CA ALA A 35 -3.40 10.12 6.46
C ALA A 35 -2.51 11.31 6.05
N GLY A 36 -3.07 12.34 5.39
CA GLY A 36 -2.34 13.52 4.93
C GLY A 36 -1.50 13.30 3.68
N MET A 37 -1.77 12.21 2.93
CA MET A 37 -1.03 11.85 1.72
C MET A 37 -1.88 12.11 0.47
N THR A 38 -1.21 12.24 -0.66
CA THR A 38 -1.86 12.34 -1.97
C THR A 38 -1.65 11.07 -2.77
N LEU A 39 -2.58 10.78 -3.71
CA LEU A 39 -2.40 9.67 -4.64
C LEU A 39 -1.08 9.76 -5.39
N LYS A 40 -0.67 10.97 -5.79
CA LYS A 40 0.61 11.19 -6.47
C LYS A 40 1.81 10.75 -5.60
N GLN A 41 1.80 11.09 -4.31
CA GLN A 41 2.85 10.64 -3.38
C GLN A 41 2.87 9.13 -3.24
N MET A 42 1.70 8.48 -3.16
CA MET A 42 1.59 7.02 -3.10
C MET A 42 2.08 6.34 -4.38
N GLU A 43 1.94 6.96 -5.54
CA GLU A 43 2.45 6.41 -6.80
C GLU A 43 3.95 6.63 -6.98
N GLU A 44 4.46 7.82 -6.68
CA GLU A 44 5.87 8.17 -6.92
C GLU A 44 6.80 7.61 -5.85
N LEU A 45 6.39 7.60 -4.58
CA LEU A 45 7.17 7.10 -3.43
C LEU A 45 8.60 7.68 -3.34
N ASP A 46 8.77 8.96 -3.74
CA ASP A 46 10.05 9.68 -3.67
C ASP A 46 9.86 11.04 -2.95
N PRO A 47 10.33 11.19 -1.70
CA PRO A 47 11.03 10.17 -0.90
C PRO A 47 10.06 9.08 -0.40
N ASP A 48 10.61 7.89 -0.15
CA ASP A 48 9.83 6.76 0.36
C ASP A 48 9.22 7.07 1.74
N ILE A 49 7.98 6.64 1.93
CA ILE A 49 7.15 7.02 3.08
C ILE A 49 6.87 5.82 3.97
N ASP A 50 6.86 6.07 5.28
CA ASP A 50 6.38 5.10 6.25
C ASP A 50 4.85 5.08 6.22
N LEU A 51 4.27 3.88 6.10
CA LEU A 51 2.83 3.70 6.17
C LEU A 51 2.37 3.71 7.64
N PRO A 52 1.47 4.62 8.04
CA PRO A 52 0.81 4.54 9.33
C PRO A 52 0.05 3.22 9.47
N PRO A 53 -0.07 2.63 10.68
CA PRO A 53 -0.77 1.36 10.89
C PRO A 53 -2.23 1.35 10.39
N GLU A 54 -2.94 2.46 10.55
CA GLU A 54 -4.33 2.60 10.08
C GLU A 54 -4.42 2.57 8.55
N LEU A 55 -3.47 3.23 7.88
CA LEU A 55 -3.40 3.20 6.41
C LEU A 55 -2.97 1.82 5.90
N LEU A 56 -2.03 1.16 6.59
CA LEU A 56 -1.60 -0.19 6.25
C LEU A 56 -2.75 -1.21 6.38
N THR A 57 -3.59 -1.05 7.39
CA THR A 57 -4.82 -1.84 7.56
C THR A 57 -5.75 -1.61 6.36
N SER A 58 -6.01 -0.36 6.02
CA SER A 58 -6.88 0.02 4.90
C SER A 58 -6.36 -0.50 3.54
N LEU A 59 -5.04 -0.49 3.34
CA LEU A 59 -4.40 -1.04 2.14
C LEU A 59 -4.55 -2.56 2.06
N ASN A 60 -4.46 -3.27 3.19
CA ASN A 60 -4.69 -4.72 3.25
C ASN A 60 -6.16 -5.08 3.04
N GLU A 61 -7.10 -4.33 3.61
CA GLU A 61 -8.53 -4.52 3.35
C GLU A 61 -8.86 -4.31 1.86
N ALA A 62 -8.30 -3.26 1.25
CA ALA A 62 -8.46 -3.03 -0.18
C ALA A 62 -7.81 -4.13 -1.05
N LEU A 63 -6.67 -4.67 -0.61
CA LEU A 63 -6.03 -5.84 -1.24
C LEU A 63 -6.94 -7.08 -1.17
N GLU A 64 -7.53 -7.36 0.00
CA GLU A 64 -8.44 -8.49 0.21
C GLU A 64 -9.71 -8.35 -0.62
N GLU A 65 -10.33 -7.17 -0.65
CA GLU A 65 -11.55 -6.93 -1.43
C GLU A 65 -11.34 -7.04 -2.95
N LEU A 66 -10.18 -6.58 -3.45
CA LEU A 66 -9.92 -6.53 -4.90
C LEU A 66 -9.34 -7.84 -5.44
N TYR A 67 -8.60 -8.58 -4.60
CA TYR A 67 -7.78 -9.71 -5.05
C TYR A 67 -7.96 -10.98 -4.22
N GLU A 68 -8.75 -10.96 -3.14
CA GLU A 68 -8.91 -12.08 -2.20
C GLU A 68 -7.55 -12.52 -1.60
N MET A 69 -6.65 -11.56 -1.40
CA MET A 69 -5.29 -11.76 -0.89
C MET A 69 -5.03 -10.90 0.35
N SER A 70 -4.04 -11.30 1.14
CA SER A 70 -3.55 -10.54 2.29
C SER A 70 -2.04 -10.70 2.40
N VAL A 71 -1.33 -9.70 2.92
CA VAL A 71 0.11 -9.79 3.16
C VAL A 71 0.44 -9.47 4.61
N ASP A 72 1.31 -10.28 5.21
CA ASP A 72 1.77 -10.08 6.58
C ASP A 72 2.77 -8.92 6.65
N GLU A 73 2.60 -8.02 7.61
CA GLU A 73 3.46 -6.85 7.80
C GLU A 73 4.94 -7.23 7.98
N SER A 74 5.23 -8.38 8.59
CA SER A 74 6.59 -8.89 8.79
C SER A 74 7.30 -9.26 7.49
N LEU A 75 6.55 -9.65 6.45
CA LEU A 75 7.07 -9.87 5.11
C LEU A 75 7.39 -8.53 4.45
N LEU A 76 6.50 -7.55 4.59
CA LEU A 76 6.68 -6.22 4.02
C LEU A 76 7.88 -5.47 4.61
N ILE A 77 8.22 -5.68 5.89
CA ILE A 77 9.41 -5.06 6.50
C ILE A 77 10.73 -5.55 5.86
N ARG A 78 10.73 -6.74 5.25
CA ARG A 78 11.93 -7.38 4.68
C ARG A 78 12.00 -7.33 3.15
N TYR A 79 10.94 -6.84 2.51
CA TYR A 79 10.86 -6.62 1.07
C TYR A 79 11.71 -5.43 0.64
#